data_AF-A0A6C0ULI3-F1
#
_entry.id   AF-A0A6C0ULI3-F1
#
_cell.length_a   1.000
_cell.length_b   1.000
_cell.length_c   1.000
_cell.angle_alpha   90.00
_cell.angle_beta   90.00
_cell.angle_gamma   90.00
#
_symmetry.space_group_name_H-M   'P 1'
#
loop_
_entity.id
_entity.type
_entity.pdbx_description
1 polymer ?
#
loop_
_entity_poly.entity_id
_entity_poly.type
_entity_poly.pdbx_seq_one_letter_code
_entity_poly.pdbx_strand_id
1 'polypeptide(L)'
;MAATLVIAAAVPATGAAAAADAQSSAYTGTHVEFDTESNAVTNYSVGGTMMLDSLRVESAESSGDTGIDVDASVSTEADIAGSSLSISATAEASADVTTESGATLTAHDTPNGNLVVTGTESQVVRANVSEDATVTEDGEARVVVENGNTTGVFIAVGNASVAKNDDGDVSARVESDGRVVFRSYGENEERTENDREAERLVANGTATAEVYVTDEGDNRSSEVVHYGSNTTVNVTEQSTETVNITVERAVSEGAVVLTSVSEKALNASDSLEVTVDGQAAAEVESTSELRTAADGGNQSAYMIADGSADADAETDVYIALNHFSERKVTMQSADNESTTTETATESTETETNTTATESTDTETETDTDSTATTSDDTSATENESATEHGSETTESSTPGFGVTAALVALAGSALLIARRQ
;
A
#
# COMPACT_ATOMS: atom_id res chain seq x y z
N MET A 1 -62.99 -39.40 33.01
CA MET A 1 -61.64 -38.89 33.30
C MET A 1 -60.77 -39.17 32.07
N ALA A 2 -60.40 -38.13 31.33
CA ALA A 2 -59.32 -38.14 30.36
C ALA A 2 -58.95 -36.67 30.11
N ALA A 3 -57.75 -36.31 30.56
CA ALA A 3 -57.18 -34.97 30.43
C ALA A 3 -56.87 -34.68 28.95
N THR A 4 -57.34 -33.55 28.45
CA THR A 4 -56.96 -33.04 27.13
C THR A 4 -55.85 -32.02 27.33
N LEU A 5 -54.65 -32.37 26.87
CA LEU A 5 -53.44 -31.55 26.90
C LEU A 5 -53.57 -30.43 25.87
N VAL A 6 -53.56 -29.17 26.31
CA VAL A 6 -53.42 -27.99 25.46
C VAL A 6 -51.92 -27.80 25.19
N ILE A 7 -51.48 -28.09 23.97
CA ILE A 7 -50.15 -27.68 23.49
C ILE A 7 -50.33 -26.31 22.86
N ALA A 8 -49.90 -25.27 23.58
CA ALA A 8 -49.70 -23.95 23.02
C ALA A 8 -48.45 -24.02 22.13
N ALA A 9 -48.64 -24.04 20.81
CA ALA A 9 -47.55 -23.76 19.88
C ALA A 9 -47.27 -22.26 19.94
N ALA A 10 -46.16 -21.90 20.58
CA ALA A 10 -45.55 -20.59 20.42
C ALA A 10 -45.09 -20.47 18.97
N VAL A 11 -45.79 -19.64 18.19
CA VAL A 11 -45.26 -19.16 16.92
C VAL A 11 -44.22 -18.10 17.29
N PRO A 12 -42.92 -18.26 16.98
CA PRO A 12 -42.01 -17.14 17.09
C PRO A 12 -42.51 -16.04 16.15
N ALA A 13 -42.75 -14.87 16.72
CA ALA A 13 -43.02 -13.65 15.98
C ALA A 13 -41.72 -13.22 15.27
N THR A 14 -41.32 -13.93 14.22
CA THR A 14 -40.29 -13.48 13.29
C THR A 14 -40.94 -12.50 12.33
N GLY A 15 -40.97 -11.23 12.72
CA GLY A 15 -41.51 -10.17 11.88
C GLY A 15 -41.89 -8.90 12.64
N ALA A 16 -40.91 -8.25 13.26
CA ALA A 16 -40.93 -6.82 13.61
C ALA A 16 -39.55 -6.38 14.13
N ALA A 17 -38.55 -6.42 13.25
CA ALA A 17 -37.29 -5.66 13.37
C ALA A 17 -36.78 -5.40 11.95
N ALA A 18 -37.61 -4.74 11.15
CA ALA A 18 -37.25 -4.09 9.91
C ALA A 18 -37.84 -2.68 10.01
N ALA A 19 -37.04 -1.68 9.67
CA ALA A 19 -37.24 -0.23 9.83
C ALA A 19 -36.75 0.37 11.17
N ALA A 20 -35.42 0.36 11.35
CA ALA A 20 -34.70 1.57 11.72
C ALA A 20 -33.65 1.79 10.62
N ASP A 21 -33.89 2.78 9.75
CA ASP A 21 -32.96 3.21 8.70
C ASP A 21 -31.71 3.82 9.35
N ALA A 22 -30.59 3.09 9.28
CA ALA A 22 -29.23 3.61 9.26
C ALA A 22 -28.41 2.59 8.46
N GLN A 23 -27.97 2.99 7.27
CA GLN A 23 -27.15 2.17 6.38
C GLN A 23 -25.75 2.02 6.98
N SER A 24 -25.56 1.04 7.87
CA SER A 24 -24.24 0.66 8.36
C SER A 24 -23.71 -0.47 7.47
N SER A 25 -22.50 -0.29 6.95
CA SER A 25 -21.77 -1.31 6.20
C SER A 25 -20.51 -1.68 6.98
N ALA A 26 -20.17 -2.96 7.06
CA ALA A 26 -18.99 -3.45 7.75
C ALA A 26 -18.00 -4.05 6.74
N TYR A 27 -16.71 -3.89 7.01
CA TYR A 27 -15.62 -4.57 6.32
C TYR A 27 -14.92 -5.50 7.31
N THR A 28 -14.71 -6.75 6.90
CA THR A 28 -14.03 -7.77 7.71
C THR A 28 -13.01 -8.49 6.83
N GLY A 29 -11.75 -8.06 6.94
CA GLY A 29 -10.59 -8.72 6.35
C GLY A 29 -9.93 -9.71 7.32
N THR A 30 -8.77 -10.21 6.92
CA THR A 30 -7.92 -11.11 7.70
C THR A 30 -7.18 -10.36 8.82
N HIS A 31 -6.75 -9.14 8.54
CA HIS A 31 -6.00 -8.27 9.43
C HIS A 31 -6.80 -7.07 9.88
N VAL A 32 -7.63 -6.49 9.01
CA VAL A 32 -8.36 -5.23 9.26
C VAL A 32 -9.87 -5.46 9.33
N GLU A 33 -10.51 -4.88 10.34
CA GLU A 33 -11.97 -4.82 10.48
C GLU A 33 -12.42 -3.40 10.82
N PHE A 34 -13.51 -2.94 10.21
CA PHE A 34 -14.13 -1.66 10.56
C PHE A 34 -15.60 -1.61 10.17
N ASP A 35 -16.34 -0.72 10.81
CA ASP A 35 -17.70 -0.35 10.46
C ASP A 35 -17.73 1.02 9.78
N THR A 36 -18.80 1.27 9.03
CA THR A 36 -19.14 2.60 8.53
C THR A 36 -20.48 3.02 9.11
N GLU A 37 -20.49 4.22 9.66
CA GLU A 37 -21.70 4.97 9.98
C GLU A 37 -21.95 6.03 8.91
N SER A 38 -22.99 6.85 9.10
CA SER A 38 -23.36 7.86 8.10
C SER A 38 -22.23 8.83 7.75
N ASN A 39 -21.31 9.10 8.67
CA ASN A 39 -20.30 10.17 8.58
C ASN A 39 -18.95 9.81 9.22
N ALA A 40 -18.73 8.54 9.57
CA ALA A 40 -17.49 8.10 10.21
C ALA A 40 -17.18 6.64 9.88
N VAL A 41 -15.89 6.33 9.71
CA VAL A 41 -15.39 4.96 9.85
C VAL A 41 -15.26 4.71 11.34
N THR A 42 -15.80 3.61 11.84
CA THR A 42 -15.84 3.30 13.28
C THR A 42 -15.26 1.93 13.56
N ASN A 43 -14.86 1.70 14.81
CA ASN A 43 -14.33 0.41 15.28
C ASN A 43 -13.15 -0.13 14.45
N TYR A 44 -12.27 0.75 13.95
CA TYR A 44 -11.14 0.32 13.12
C TYR A 44 -10.16 -0.49 13.97
N SER A 45 -10.03 -1.76 13.61
CA SER A 45 -9.28 -2.76 14.37
C SER A 45 -8.23 -3.41 13.48
N VAL A 46 -7.04 -3.64 14.03
CA VAL A 46 -5.98 -4.41 13.36
C VAL A 46 -5.59 -5.60 14.23
N GLY A 47 -5.59 -6.79 13.65
CA GLY A 47 -5.32 -8.04 14.36
C GLY A 47 -6.29 -8.30 15.52
N GLY A 48 -7.51 -7.74 15.46
CA GLY A 48 -8.50 -7.81 16.54
C GLY A 48 -8.33 -6.78 17.66
N THR A 49 -7.28 -5.95 17.64
CA THR A 49 -7.12 -4.82 18.57
C THR A 49 -7.73 -3.56 17.97
N MET A 50 -8.70 -2.96 18.67
CA MET A 50 -9.32 -1.70 18.25
C MET A 50 -8.33 -0.55 18.40
N MET A 51 -7.94 0.06 17.27
CA MET A 51 -7.01 1.19 17.25
C MET A 51 -7.76 2.53 17.27
N LEU A 52 -8.86 2.62 16.52
CA LEU A 52 -9.66 3.83 16.40
C LEU A 52 -11.12 3.52 16.77
N ASP A 53 -11.68 4.35 17.65
CA ASP A 53 -13.12 4.35 17.90
C ASP A 53 -13.86 4.91 16.69
N SER A 54 -13.40 6.07 16.19
CA SER A 54 -13.98 6.72 15.03
C SER A 54 -12.97 7.58 14.27
N LEU A 55 -13.07 7.58 12.94
CA LEU A 55 -12.33 8.44 12.04
C LEU A 55 -13.30 9.21 11.15
N ARG A 56 -13.22 10.53 11.22
CA ARG A 56 -14.06 11.49 10.49
C ARG A 56 -13.20 12.34 9.58
N VAL A 57 -13.76 12.72 8.44
CA VAL A 57 -13.11 13.61 7.47
C VAL A 57 -14.11 14.66 7.02
N GLU A 58 -13.69 15.92 6.95
CA GLU A 58 -14.52 17.04 6.50
C GLU A 58 -13.70 17.98 5.61
N SER A 59 -14.37 18.68 4.68
CA SER A 59 -13.72 19.73 3.88
C SER A 59 -13.32 20.89 4.79
N ALA A 60 -12.07 21.33 4.70
CA ALA A 60 -11.55 22.44 5.50
C ALA A 60 -12.31 23.76 5.27
N GLU A 61 -12.90 23.93 4.09
CA GLU A 61 -13.73 25.09 3.74
C GLU A 61 -15.06 25.09 4.52
N SER A 62 -15.57 23.91 4.88
CA SER A 62 -16.82 23.73 5.63
C SER A 62 -16.61 23.84 7.14
N SER A 63 -15.41 23.52 7.61
CA SER A 63 -15.02 23.64 9.03
C SER A 63 -14.78 25.10 9.48
N GLY A 64 -14.82 26.07 8.55
CA GLY A 64 -14.43 27.47 8.74
C GLY A 64 -15.47 28.46 9.29
N ASP A 65 -16.72 28.06 9.59
CA ASP A 65 -17.76 29.03 10.05
C ASP A 65 -17.62 29.45 11.52
N THR A 66 -16.59 28.98 12.24
CA THR A 66 -16.34 29.36 13.64
C THR A 66 -15.37 30.54 13.83
N GLY A 67 -14.80 31.10 12.75
CA GLY A 67 -14.00 32.32 12.83
C GLY A 67 -12.72 32.20 13.65
N ILE A 68 -12.12 31.01 13.67
CA ILE A 68 -10.80 30.76 14.26
C ILE A 68 -9.77 30.96 13.15
N ASP A 69 -8.85 31.90 13.37
CA ASP A 69 -7.74 32.22 12.48
C ASP A 69 -7.01 30.95 12.01
N VAL A 70 -6.71 30.90 10.71
CA VAL A 70 -6.01 29.84 9.96
C VAL A 70 -4.56 29.60 10.44
N ASP A 71 -4.17 30.21 11.56
CA ASP A 71 -2.88 30.06 12.25
C ASP A 71 -3.01 29.20 13.53
N ALA A 72 -4.21 28.71 13.85
CA ALA A 72 -4.43 27.81 14.99
C ALA A 72 -3.90 26.41 14.66
N SER A 73 -2.84 26.02 15.37
CA SER A 73 -2.20 24.71 15.27
C SER A 73 -3.19 23.54 15.21
N VAL A 74 -2.88 22.53 14.39
CA VAL A 74 -3.58 21.24 14.21
C VAL A 74 -4.04 20.62 15.54
N SER A 75 -3.34 20.90 16.64
CA SER A 75 -3.67 20.47 18.00
C SER A 75 -5.00 21.02 18.57
N THR A 76 -5.59 22.05 17.96
CA THR A 76 -6.78 22.77 18.48
C THR A 76 -8.02 22.65 17.58
N GLU A 77 -7.97 21.82 16.54
CA GLU A 77 -9.09 21.66 15.61
C GLU A 77 -10.35 21.16 16.35
N ALA A 78 -11.45 21.89 16.17
CA ALA A 78 -12.72 21.62 16.83
C ALA A 78 -13.28 20.24 16.46
N ASP A 79 -14.22 19.73 17.27
CA ASP A 79 -15.02 18.55 16.89
C ASP A 79 -15.61 18.73 15.50
N ILE A 80 -15.12 17.95 14.53
CA ILE A 80 -15.69 17.92 13.18
C ILE A 80 -16.88 16.97 13.14
N ALA A 81 -17.93 17.37 12.43
CA ALA A 81 -19.10 16.53 12.25
C ALA A 81 -18.78 15.35 11.33
N GLY A 82 -17.91 15.54 10.34
CA GLY A 82 -17.59 14.54 9.34
C GLY A 82 -18.59 14.58 8.18
N SER A 83 -18.05 14.40 6.98
CA SER A 83 -18.80 14.29 5.74
C SER A 83 -19.49 12.94 5.64
N SER A 84 -20.61 12.87 4.89
CA SER A 84 -21.25 11.58 4.72
C SER A 84 -20.38 10.61 3.91
N LEU A 85 -20.54 9.32 4.20
CA LEU A 85 -19.71 8.26 3.64
C LEU A 85 -20.46 7.41 2.62
N SER A 86 -19.72 6.93 1.63
CA SER A 86 -20.15 5.86 0.76
C SER A 86 -19.02 4.86 0.52
N ILE A 87 -19.31 3.58 0.75
CA ILE A 87 -18.39 2.51 0.37
C ILE A 87 -18.51 2.28 -1.14
N SER A 88 -17.40 2.37 -1.85
CA SER A 88 -17.40 2.41 -3.32
C SER A 88 -16.85 1.12 -3.93
N ALA A 89 -15.83 0.52 -3.30
CA ALA A 89 -15.22 -0.71 -3.76
C ALA A 89 -14.72 -1.55 -2.57
N THR A 90 -14.80 -2.87 -2.73
CA THR A 90 -14.16 -3.84 -1.85
C THR A 90 -13.45 -4.84 -2.75
N ALA A 91 -12.13 -4.80 -2.73
CA ALA A 91 -11.28 -5.83 -3.31
C ALA A 91 -11.07 -6.94 -2.28
N GLU A 92 -10.41 -8.02 -2.67
CA GLU A 92 -10.13 -9.15 -1.77
C GLU A 92 -9.23 -8.75 -0.59
N ALA A 93 -8.40 -7.71 -0.73
CA ALA A 93 -7.43 -7.26 0.27
C ALA A 93 -7.49 -5.74 0.56
N SER A 94 -8.51 -5.02 0.10
CA SER A 94 -8.67 -3.60 0.40
C SER A 94 -10.11 -3.09 0.25
N ALA A 95 -10.40 -1.97 0.90
CA ALA A 95 -11.71 -1.31 0.85
C ALA A 95 -11.58 0.21 0.72
N ASP A 96 -12.35 0.79 -0.21
CA ASP A 96 -12.39 2.22 -0.48
C ASP A 96 -13.69 2.86 0.04
N VAL A 97 -13.53 3.80 0.97
CA VAL A 97 -14.58 4.66 1.51
C VAL A 97 -14.38 6.07 0.99
N THR A 98 -15.37 6.61 0.30
CA THR A 98 -15.35 7.98 -0.21
C THR A 98 -16.27 8.86 0.61
N THR A 99 -15.89 10.12 0.79
CA THR A 99 -16.69 11.11 1.50
C THR A 99 -17.32 12.11 0.54
N GLU A 100 -18.45 12.70 0.93
CA GLU A 100 -19.05 13.81 0.17
C GLU A 100 -18.13 15.04 0.03
N SER A 101 -17.16 15.21 0.94
CA SER A 101 -16.14 16.27 0.84
C SER A 101 -15.04 15.98 -0.18
N GLY A 102 -15.12 14.87 -0.91
CA GLY A 102 -14.13 14.51 -1.93
C GLY A 102 -12.85 13.90 -1.39
N ALA A 103 -12.88 13.37 -0.16
CA ALA A 103 -11.81 12.56 0.40
C ALA A 103 -12.02 11.07 0.08
N THR A 104 -10.92 10.33 -0.02
CA THR A 104 -10.92 8.87 -0.16
C THR A 104 -10.08 8.27 0.96
N LEU A 105 -10.67 7.31 1.67
CA LEU A 105 -10.04 6.50 2.69
C LEU A 105 -9.91 5.08 2.15
N THR A 106 -8.68 4.60 2.03
CA THR A 106 -8.39 3.24 1.54
C THR A 106 -7.79 2.44 2.68
N ALA A 107 -8.53 1.44 3.16
CA ALA A 107 -8.07 0.48 4.14
C ALA A 107 -7.49 -0.73 3.40
N HIS A 108 -6.26 -1.11 3.72
CA HIS A 108 -5.56 -2.26 3.16
C HIS A 108 -5.48 -3.36 4.21
N ASP A 109 -5.91 -4.55 3.85
CA ASP A 109 -5.92 -5.75 4.68
C ASP A 109 -4.55 -6.44 4.68
N THR A 110 -3.56 -5.72 5.17
CA THR A 110 -2.15 -6.14 5.22
C THR A 110 -1.75 -6.48 6.66
N PRO A 111 -0.62 -7.17 6.87
CA PRO A 111 -0.07 -7.40 8.22
C PRO A 111 0.08 -6.12 9.06
N ASN A 112 0.42 -5.00 8.42
CA ASN A 112 0.52 -3.69 9.08
C ASN A 112 -0.79 -2.90 9.12
N GLY A 113 -1.90 -3.44 8.60
CA GLY A 113 -3.23 -2.85 8.63
C GLY A 113 -3.28 -1.40 8.13
N ASN A 114 -2.66 -1.13 6.98
CA ASN A 114 -2.46 0.24 6.49
C ASN A 114 -3.81 0.91 6.15
N LEU A 115 -3.98 2.16 6.55
CA LEU A 115 -5.09 3.02 6.14
C LEU A 115 -4.55 4.33 5.56
N VAL A 116 -4.97 4.69 4.36
CA VAL A 116 -4.51 5.91 3.66
C VAL A 116 -5.68 6.85 3.45
N VAL A 117 -5.53 8.11 3.88
CA VAL A 117 -6.50 9.18 3.65
C VAL A 117 -5.93 10.19 2.66
N THR A 118 -6.66 10.41 1.57
CA THR A 118 -6.34 11.38 0.52
C THR A 118 -7.50 12.35 0.32
N GLY A 119 -7.21 13.54 -0.20
CA GLY A 119 -8.22 14.56 -0.51
C GLY A 119 -7.99 15.16 -1.90
N THR A 120 -9.08 15.41 -2.62
CA THR A 120 -9.04 16.24 -3.85
C THR A 120 -9.00 17.74 -3.54
N GLU A 121 -9.50 18.10 -2.37
CA GLU A 121 -9.47 19.44 -1.78
C GLU A 121 -8.91 19.33 -0.35
N SER A 122 -8.60 20.47 0.27
CA SER A 122 -8.13 20.51 1.65
C SER A 122 -9.14 19.86 2.62
N GLN A 123 -8.68 18.85 3.36
CA GLN A 123 -9.48 18.12 4.35
C GLN A 123 -8.92 18.29 5.76
N VAL A 124 -9.82 18.23 6.73
CA VAL A 124 -9.52 18.02 8.14
C VAL A 124 -9.92 16.59 8.49
N VAL A 125 -9.03 15.86 9.15
CA VAL A 125 -9.22 14.49 9.61
C VAL A 125 -9.15 14.47 11.12
N ARG A 126 -10.12 13.83 11.75
CA ARG A 126 -10.10 13.58 13.19
C ARG A 126 -10.24 12.09 13.45
N ALA A 127 -9.24 11.53 14.12
CA ALA A 127 -9.20 10.13 14.49
C ALA A 127 -9.22 10.02 16.01
N ASN A 128 -10.39 9.64 16.53
CA ASN A 128 -10.58 9.33 17.93
C ASN A 128 -10.01 7.95 18.19
N VAL A 129 -9.01 7.87 19.06
CA VAL A 129 -8.36 6.61 19.41
C VAL A 129 -9.18 5.88 20.46
N SER A 130 -8.88 4.60 20.70
CA SER A 130 -9.50 3.85 21.80
C SER A 130 -9.24 4.53 23.16
N GLU A 131 -10.21 4.48 24.08
CA GLU A 131 -10.11 5.12 25.41
C GLU A 131 -8.89 4.64 26.22
N ASP A 132 -8.45 3.40 25.98
CA ASP A 132 -7.30 2.79 26.66
C ASP A 132 -5.96 3.06 25.95
N ALA A 133 -5.98 3.73 24.80
CA ALA A 133 -4.80 4.00 24.00
C ALA A 133 -3.98 5.20 24.55
N THR A 134 -2.67 5.17 24.31
CA THR A 134 -1.76 6.27 24.62
C THR A 134 -1.26 6.93 23.34
N VAL A 135 -1.48 8.23 23.21
CA VAL A 135 -1.04 9.02 22.04
C VAL A 135 0.17 9.88 22.37
N THR A 136 1.23 9.75 21.57
CA THR A 136 2.51 10.46 21.71
C THR A 136 2.99 10.98 20.36
N GLU A 137 3.43 12.23 20.30
CA GLU A 137 4.03 12.81 19.08
C GLU A 137 5.47 12.30 18.89
N ASP A 138 5.84 11.93 17.65
CA ASP A 138 7.16 11.42 17.28
C ASP A 138 7.78 12.21 16.11
N GLY A 139 8.14 13.46 16.43
CA GLY A 139 8.59 14.46 15.46
C GLY A 139 7.42 15.27 14.89
N GLU A 140 7.65 15.96 13.78
CA GLU A 140 6.67 16.89 13.18
C GLU A 140 5.68 16.22 12.22
N ALA A 141 6.02 15.03 11.73
CA ALA A 141 5.25 14.33 10.69
C ALA A 141 4.61 13.03 11.18
N ARG A 142 4.73 12.69 12.48
CA ARG A 142 4.26 11.40 13.00
C ARG A 142 3.65 11.49 14.40
N VAL A 143 2.60 10.72 14.61
CA VAL A 143 1.95 10.54 15.91
C VAL A 143 1.78 9.04 16.18
N VAL A 144 2.28 8.57 17.30
CA VAL A 144 2.24 7.17 17.74
C VAL A 144 1.04 6.96 18.66
N VAL A 145 0.31 5.88 18.43
CA VAL A 145 -0.84 5.42 19.20
C VAL A 145 -0.56 4.00 19.71
N GLU A 146 -0.43 3.84 21.02
CA GLU A 146 -0.18 2.53 21.64
C GLU A 146 -1.46 2.02 22.30
N ASN A 147 -1.95 0.84 21.90
CA ASN A 147 -3.08 0.19 22.55
C ASN A 147 -2.77 -1.30 22.79
N GLY A 148 -2.66 -1.69 24.06
CA GLY A 148 -2.26 -3.06 24.42
C GLY A 148 -0.88 -3.40 23.88
N ASN A 149 -0.80 -4.43 23.03
CA ASN A 149 0.43 -4.85 22.35
C ASN A 149 0.50 -4.35 20.90
N THR A 150 -0.45 -3.55 20.45
CA THR A 150 -0.50 -3.02 19.09
C THR A 150 -0.05 -1.57 19.10
N THR A 151 0.89 -1.24 18.22
CA THR A 151 1.36 0.14 18.01
C THR A 151 0.90 0.61 16.64
N GLY A 152 0.16 1.71 16.60
CA GLY A 152 -0.21 2.41 15.37
C GLY A 152 0.58 3.70 15.23
N VAL A 153 0.86 4.12 14.00
CA VAL A 153 1.54 5.38 13.71
C VAL A 153 0.79 6.09 12.59
N PHE A 154 0.32 7.30 12.88
CA PHE A 154 -0.12 8.25 11.87
C PHE A 154 1.09 8.98 11.31
N ILE A 155 1.19 9.04 9.99
CA ILE A 155 2.30 9.60 9.24
C ILE A 155 1.73 10.61 8.24
N ALA A 156 2.17 11.87 8.34
CA ALA A 156 1.92 12.87 7.31
C ALA A 156 2.90 12.68 6.16
N VAL A 157 2.40 12.66 4.93
CA VAL A 157 3.20 12.54 3.71
C VAL A 157 2.83 13.66 2.74
N GLY A 158 3.85 14.30 2.16
CA GLY A 158 3.67 15.43 1.26
C GLY A 158 3.10 16.66 1.99
N ASN A 159 2.10 17.31 1.41
CA ASN A 159 1.43 18.46 2.01
C ASN A 159 0.35 18.02 3.02
N ALA A 160 0.77 17.29 4.04
CA ALA A 160 -0.09 16.89 5.15
C ALA A 160 0.58 17.20 6.48
N SER A 161 -0.21 17.26 7.54
CA SER A 161 0.28 17.40 8.91
C SER A 161 -0.56 16.56 9.86
N VAL A 162 0.07 15.97 10.86
CA VAL A 162 -0.58 15.18 11.92
C VAL A 162 -0.11 15.71 13.27
N ALA A 163 -1.01 15.78 14.25
CA ALA A 163 -0.68 16.20 15.61
C ALA A 163 -1.59 15.50 16.62
N LYS A 164 -1.13 15.48 17.88
CA LYS A 164 -2.01 15.13 19.00
C LYS A 164 -2.88 16.34 19.35
N ASN A 165 -4.16 16.11 19.62
CA ASN A 165 -5.05 17.17 20.07
C ASN A 165 -5.21 17.21 21.60
N ASP A 166 -5.90 18.24 22.08
CA ASP A 166 -6.12 18.49 23.51
C ASP A 166 -6.96 17.39 24.20
N ASP A 167 -7.77 16.65 23.45
CA ASP A 167 -8.59 15.54 23.94
C ASP A 167 -7.80 14.23 24.09
N GLY A 168 -6.56 14.20 23.59
CA GLY A 168 -5.71 13.02 23.61
C GLY A 168 -5.81 12.15 22.37
N ASP A 169 -6.54 12.60 21.35
CA ASP A 169 -6.74 11.95 20.06
C ASP A 169 -5.78 12.49 18.99
N VAL A 170 -5.96 12.05 17.73
CA VAL A 170 -5.16 12.50 16.59
C VAL A 170 -5.99 13.43 15.69
N SER A 171 -5.41 14.57 15.34
CA SER A 171 -5.95 15.50 14.34
C SER A 171 -4.96 15.66 13.20
N ALA A 172 -5.46 15.78 11.99
CA ALA A 172 -4.63 15.88 10.81
C ALA A 172 -5.26 16.74 9.73
N ARG A 173 -4.41 17.31 8.90
CA ARG A 173 -4.80 18.14 7.77
C ARG A 173 -4.18 17.58 6.49
N VAL A 174 -5.00 17.44 5.47
CA VAL A 174 -4.61 16.91 4.16
C VAL A 174 -4.85 17.99 3.14
N GLU A 175 -3.79 18.63 2.65
CA GLU A 175 -3.87 19.61 1.56
C GLU A 175 -3.73 18.90 0.20
N SER A 176 -3.79 19.68 -0.90
CA SER A 176 -3.53 19.14 -2.24
C SER A 176 -2.20 18.37 -2.28
N ASP A 177 -2.23 17.17 -2.85
CA ASP A 177 -1.10 16.23 -2.96
C ASP A 177 -0.59 15.66 -1.62
N GLY A 178 -1.19 16.07 -0.50
CA GLY A 178 -0.95 15.49 0.82
C GLY A 178 -1.72 14.19 1.05
N ARG A 179 -1.27 13.42 2.03
CA ARG A 179 -2.00 12.26 2.56
C ARG A 179 -1.60 11.98 4.00
N VAL A 180 -2.51 11.34 4.72
CA VAL A 180 -2.24 10.80 6.05
C VAL A 180 -2.29 9.29 5.95
N VAL A 181 -1.25 8.64 6.45
CA VAL A 181 -1.12 7.17 6.47
C VAL A 181 -1.20 6.73 7.92
N PHE A 182 -2.02 5.75 8.23
CA PHE A 182 -1.94 4.97 9.45
C PHE A 182 -1.28 3.63 9.12
N ARG A 183 -0.20 3.29 9.82
CA ARG A 183 0.51 2.00 9.73
C ARG A 183 0.59 1.41 11.14
N SER A 184 0.30 0.14 11.30
CA SER A 184 0.31 -0.55 12.60
C SER A 184 1.30 -1.70 12.65
N TYR A 185 1.63 -2.10 13.87
CA TYR A 185 2.55 -3.18 14.20
C TYR A 185 1.89 -4.02 15.29
N GLY A 186 1.73 -5.32 15.02
CA GLY A 186 0.91 -6.24 15.79
C GLY A 186 1.57 -6.85 17.03
N GLU A 187 0.80 -7.68 17.75
CA GLU A 187 1.05 -8.10 19.14
C GLU A 187 2.33 -8.91 19.41
N ASN A 188 3.01 -9.39 18.37
CA ASN A 188 4.16 -10.28 18.49
C ASN A 188 5.50 -9.58 18.25
N GLU A 189 5.50 -8.34 17.73
CA GLU A 189 6.69 -7.63 17.34
C GLU A 189 6.58 -6.16 17.76
N GLU A 190 7.47 -5.73 18.65
CA GLU A 190 7.57 -4.33 19.03
C GLU A 190 8.05 -3.52 17.83
N ARG A 191 7.48 -2.32 17.62
CA ARG A 191 7.95 -1.35 16.61
C ARG A 191 9.47 -1.20 16.68
N THR A 192 10.16 -1.74 15.68
CA THR A 192 11.62 -1.87 15.60
C THR A 192 12.28 -0.58 15.12
N GLU A 193 13.62 -0.52 15.07
CA GLU A 193 14.29 0.64 14.45
C GLU A 193 14.09 0.66 12.93
N ASN A 194 13.99 -0.50 12.28
CA ASN A 194 13.70 -0.61 10.85
C ASN A 194 12.31 -0.03 10.54
N ASP A 195 11.32 -0.32 11.38
CA ASP A 195 9.98 0.29 11.28
C ASP A 195 10.03 1.81 11.36
N ARG A 196 10.79 2.34 12.34
CA ARG A 196 10.98 3.79 12.48
C ARG A 196 11.64 4.39 11.25
N GLU A 197 12.58 3.69 10.62
CA GLU A 197 13.23 4.13 9.39
C GLU A 197 12.31 4.05 8.16
N ALA A 198 11.50 3.00 8.04
CA ALA A 198 10.47 2.87 7.00
C ALA A 198 9.49 4.04 7.09
N GLU A 199 9.00 4.35 8.29
CA GLU A 199 8.12 5.51 8.51
C GLU A 199 8.80 6.83 8.15
N ARG A 200 10.10 6.99 8.44
CA ARG A 200 10.86 8.18 8.01
C ARG A 200 10.96 8.26 6.50
N LEU A 201 11.16 7.13 5.80
CA LEU A 201 11.16 7.10 4.33
C LEU A 201 9.78 7.50 3.77
N VAL A 202 8.70 7.02 4.38
CA VAL A 202 7.32 7.35 3.99
C VAL A 202 7.02 8.82 4.26
N ALA A 203 7.29 9.31 5.46
CA ALA A 203 7.08 10.72 5.85
C ALA A 203 7.84 11.70 4.93
N ASN A 204 9.07 11.35 4.56
CA ASN A 204 9.89 12.16 3.64
C ASN A 204 9.45 12.04 2.17
N GLY A 205 8.44 11.23 1.85
CA GLY A 205 7.99 10.96 0.49
C GLY A 205 9.01 10.17 -0.36
N THR A 206 10.07 9.66 0.24
CA THR A 206 11.08 8.84 -0.46
C THR A 206 10.54 7.44 -0.72
N ALA A 207 9.88 6.82 0.26
CA ALA A 207 9.12 5.59 0.05
C ALA A 207 7.77 5.95 -0.57
N THR A 208 7.52 5.49 -1.79
CA THR A 208 6.30 5.86 -2.54
C THR A 208 5.27 4.75 -2.60
N ALA A 209 5.64 3.52 -2.24
CA ALA A 209 4.74 2.39 -2.17
C ALA A 209 5.25 1.33 -1.19
N GLU A 210 4.33 0.50 -0.70
CA GLU A 210 4.61 -0.72 0.06
C GLU A 210 3.87 -1.88 -0.61
N VAL A 211 4.58 -2.99 -0.84
CA VAL A 211 4.07 -4.16 -1.56
C VAL A 211 4.09 -5.36 -0.63
N TYR A 212 2.96 -6.03 -0.50
CA TYR A 212 2.85 -7.30 0.20
C TYR A 212 2.67 -8.41 -0.81
N VAL A 213 3.45 -9.48 -0.68
CA VAL A 213 3.30 -10.70 -1.49
C VAL A 213 3.20 -11.88 -0.53
N THR A 214 1.99 -12.44 -0.45
CA THR A 214 1.67 -13.54 0.46
C THR A 214 1.36 -14.79 -0.34
N ASP A 215 1.87 -15.93 0.14
CA ASP A 215 1.62 -17.26 -0.42
C ASP A 215 1.03 -18.16 0.67
N GLU A 216 -0.26 -18.50 0.51
CA GLU A 216 -1.01 -19.40 1.37
C GLU A 216 -1.34 -20.71 0.63
N GLY A 217 -0.34 -21.29 -0.04
CA GLY A 217 -0.47 -22.60 -0.70
C GLY A 217 -1.08 -22.49 -2.10
N ASP A 218 -2.38 -22.70 -2.24
CA ASP A 218 -3.05 -22.64 -3.55
C ASP A 218 -3.43 -21.20 -3.97
N ASN A 219 -3.38 -20.27 -3.00
CA ASN A 219 -3.72 -18.87 -3.21
C ASN A 219 -2.49 -18.00 -2.94
N ARG A 220 -2.13 -17.23 -3.95
CA ARG A 220 -1.10 -16.23 -3.85
C ARG A 220 -1.71 -14.87 -4.14
N SER A 221 -1.52 -13.94 -3.23
CA SER A 221 -2.10 -12.61 -3.30
C SER A 221 -0.98 -11.58 -3.23
N SER A 222 -1.25 -10.42 -3.82
CA SER A 222 -0.41 -9.25 -3.64
C SER A 222 -1.27 -8.04 -3.38
N GLU A 223 -0.85 -7.23 -2.41
CA GLU A 223 -1.50 -5.97 -2.07
C GLU A 223 -0.48 -4.84 -2.18
N VAL A 224 -0.92 -3.67 -2.65
CA VAL A 224 -0.06 -2.50 -2.85
C VAL A 224 -0.65 -1.30 -2.15
N VAL A 225 0.11 -0.72 -1.23
CA VAL A 225 -0.21 0.54 -0.56
C VAL A 225 0.53 1.68 -1.26
N HIS A 226 -0.18 2.74 -1.63
CA HIS A 226 0.39 3.88 -2.38
C HIS A 226 0.62 5.12 -1.49
N TYR A 227 1.88 5.51 -1.33
CA TYR A 227 2.30 6.71 -0.60
C TYR A 227 2.64 7.90 -1.51
N GLY A 228 2.96 7.65 -2.79
CA GLY A 228 3.17 8.70 -3.80
C GLY A 228 1.95 8.89 -4.71
N SER A 229 1.64 10.11 -5.14
CA SER A 229 0.59 10.39 -6.15
C SER A 229 1.04 10.09 -7.58
N ASN A 230 2.35 10.15 -7.80
CA ASN A 230 2.97 10.00 -9.11
C ASN A 230 3.55 8.61 -9.35
N THR A 231 3.29 7.63 -8.48
CA THR A 231 3.85 6.28 -8.57
C THR A 231 2.75 5.25 -8.72
N THR A 232 2.81 4.46 -9.79
CA THR A 232 1.98 3.26 -9.97
C THR A 232 2.87 2.03 -9.80
N VAL A 233 2.37 1.01 -9.11
CA VAL A 233 3.09 -0.25 -8.88
C VAL A 233 2.16 -1.39 -9.29
N ASN A 234 2.68 -2.27 -10.13
CA ASN A 234 1.95 -3.42 -10.64
C ASN A 234 2.76 -4.69 -10.37
N VAL A 235 2.18 -5.64 -9.65
CA VAL A 235 2.76 -6.98 -9.45
C VAL A 235 2.25 -7.88 -10.58
N THR A 236 3.14 -8.31 -11.47
CA THR A 236 2.75 -8.88 -12.79
C THR A 236 2.97 -10.38 -12.90
N GLU A 237 3.98 -10.91 -12.22
CA GLU A 237 4.31 -12.34 -12.27
C GLU A 237 4.77 -12.79 -10.90
N GLN A 238 4.09 -13.84 -10.42
CA GLN A 238 4.33 -14.47 -9.14
C GLN A 238 4.50 -15.97 -9.41
N SER A 239 5.74 -16.38 -9.61
CA SER A 239 6.12 -17.80 -9.65
C SER A 239 6.62 -18.21 -8.27
N THR A 240 6.71 -19.52 -8.01
CA THR A 240 7.14 -20.08 -6.71
C THR A 240 8.54 -19.61 -6.27
N GLU A 241 9.35 -19.09 -7.19
CA GLU A 241 10.74 -18.67 -6.95
C GLU A 241 11.02 -17.24 -7.43
N THR A 242 10.00 -16.52 -7.92
CA THR A 242 10.21 -15.20 -8.54
C THR A 242 9.02 -14.28 -8.38
N VAL A 243 9.29 -13.05 -7.96
CA VAL A 243 8.32 -11.95 -7.91
C VAL A 243 8.76 -10.84 -8.85
N ASN A 244 7.88 -10.43 -9.77
CA ASN A 244 8.11 -9.32 -10.68
C ASN A 244 7.19 -8.14 -10.35
N ILE A 245 7.81 -7.00 -10.07
CA ILE A 245 7.15 -5.73 -9.75
C ILE A 245 7.53 -4.72 -10.82
N THR A 246 6.55 -4.07 -11.43
CA THR A 246 6.76 -2.93 -12.32
C THR A 246 6.40 -1.67 -11.58
N VAL A 247 7.33 -0.71 -11.55
CA VAL A 247 7.17 0.58 -10.87
C VAL A 247 7.26 1.67 -11.90
N GLU A 248 6.20 2.44 -12.04
CA GLU A 248 6.07 3.54 -12.99
C GLU A 248 5.96 4.86 -12.24
N ARG A 249 6.67 5.89 -12.73
CA ARG A 249 6.56 7.25 -12.19
C ARG A 249 6.32 8.28 -13.28
N ALA A 250 5.33 9.14 -13.03
CA ALA A 250 4.99 10.25 -13.92
C ALA A 250 6.08 11.35 -13.91
N VAL A 251 6.88 11.41 -12.85
CA VAL A 251 8.06 12.27 -12.73
C VAL A 251 9.31 11.41 -12.78
N SER A 252 10.32 11.85 -13.53
CA SER A 252 11.61 11.18 -13.52
C SER A 252 12.35 11.53 -12.23
N GLU A 253 12.07 10.79 -11.17
CA GLU A 253 12.70 10.92 -9.85
C GLU A 253 12.88 9.52 -9.27
N GLY A 254 13.91 9.31 -8.45
CA GLY A 254 14.06 8.02 -7.79
C GLY A 254 13.13 7.85 -6.60
N ALA A 255 12.90 6.60 -6.20
CA ALA A 255 11.96 6.24 -5.15
C ALA A 255 12.44 4.99 -4.40
N VAL A 256 11.93 4.80 -3.19
CA VAL A 256 12.02 3.55 -2.46
C VAL A 256 10.67 2.83 -2.52
N VAL A 257 10.71 1.52 -2.77
CA VAL A 257 9.56 0.62 -2.63
C VAL A 257 9.85 -0.31 -1.46
N LEU A 258 8.97 -0.28 -0.45
CA LEU A 258 9.00 -1.22 0.66
C LEU A 258 8.33 -2.50 0.18
N THR A 259 8.90 -3.66 0.46
CA THR A 259 8.31 -4.94 0.07
C THR A 259 8.36 -5.87 1.25
N SER A 260 7.26 -6.55 1.55
CA SER A 260 7.20 -7.67 2.47
C SER A 260 6.79 -8.90 1.68
N VAL A 261 7.61 -9.95 1.73
CA VAL A 261 7.40 -11.17 0.95
C VAL A 261 7.48 -12.36 1.87
N SER A 262 6.45 -13.22 1.88
CA SER A 262 6.52 -14.45 2.68
C SER A 262 7.64 -15.37 2.18
N GLU A 263 8.35 -16.06 3.08
CA GLU A 263 9.45 -16.96 2.67
C GLU A 263 8.98 -18.04 1.69
N LYS A 264 7.74 -18.53 1.87
CA LYS A 264 7.07 -19.45 0.93
C LYS A 264 6.89 -18.85 -0.45
N ALA A 265 6.73 -17.54 -0.54
CA ALA A 265 6.51 -16.87 -1.80
C ALA A 265 7.77 -16.89 -2.68
N LEU A 266 8.97 -16.79 -2.11
CA LEU A 266 10.23 -16.80 -2.87
C LEU A 266 10.98 -18.13 -2.81
N ASN A 267 10.56 -19.06 -1.93
CA ASN A 267 11.30 -20.27 -1.60
C ASN A 267 12.77 -19.98 -1.28
N ALA A 268 13.02 -18.80 -0.67
CA ALA A 268 14.35 -18.26 -0.46
C ALA A 268 14.94 -18.88 0.81
N SER A 269 15.52 -20.07 0.69
CA SER A 269 16.07 -20.79 1.83
C SER A 269 17.42 -20.26 2.32
N ASP A 270 18.15 -19.46 1.52
CA ASP A 270 19.53 -19.06 1.87
C ASP A 270 19.93 -17.63 1.46
N SER A 271 19.46 -17.11 0.33
CA SER A 271 19.88 -15.77 -0.15
C SER A 271 18.88 -15.18 -1.14
N LEU A 272 18.59 -13.89 -1.01
CA LEU A 272 17.74 -13.13 -1.91
C LEU A 272 18.60 -12.37 -2.94
N GLU A 273 18.26 -12.47 -4.22
CA GLU A 273 18.82 -11.63 -5.27
C GLU A 273 17.75 -10.66 -5.80
N VAL A 274 18.11 -9.38 -5.89
CA VAL A 274 17.26 -8.34 -6.46
C VAL A 274 17.91 -7.79 -7.72
N THR A 275 17.15 -7.78 -8.82
CA THR A 275 17.58 -7.13 -10.07
C THR A 275 16.59 -6.03 -10.45
N VAL A 276 17.13 -4.98 -11.08
CA VAL A 276 16.37 -3.86 -11.63
C VAL A 276 16.70 -3.77 -13.11
N ASP A 277 15.67 -3.89 -13.96
CA ASP A 277 15.77 -3.97 -15.42
C ASP A 277 16.75 -5.05 -15.91
N GLY A 278 16.84 -6.16 -15.17
CA GLY A 278 17.77 -7.26 -15.45
C GLY A 278 19.22 -6.99 -15.08
N GLN A 279 19.52 -5.86 -14.42
CA GLN A 279 20.83 -5.58 -13.83
C GLN A 279 20.78 -5.84 -12.32
N ALA A 280 21.83 -6.47 -11.75
CA ALA A 280 21.91 -6.68 -10.32
C ALA A 280 21.86 -5.35 -9.55
N ALA A 281 20.95 -5.24 -8.58
CA ALA A 281 20.92 -4.12 -7.66
C ALA A 281 22.02 -4.30 -6.60
N ALA A 282 22.57 -3.19 -6.10
CA ALA A 282 23.58 -3.24 -5.05
C ALA A 282 22.93 -3.50 -3.69
N GLU A 283 23.38 -4.53 -2.98
CA GLU A 283 23.00 -4.72 -1.57
C GLU A 283 23.68 -3.65 -0.71
N VAL A 284 22.91 -3.02 0.17
CA VAL A 284 23.39 -2.02 1.13
C VAL A 284 22.94 -2.37 2.54
N GLU A 285 23.68 -1.91 3.54
CA GLU A 285 23.43 -2.25 4.95
C GLU A 285 22.65 -1.14 5.69
N SER A 286 22.31 -0.04 5.00
CA SER A 286 21.67 1.11 5.64
C SER A 286 20.65 1.85 4.76
N THR A 287 19.63 2.40 5.43
CA THR A 287 18.60 3.24 4.80
C THR A 287 19.17 4.53 4.23
N SER A 288 20.29 5.01 4.78
CA SER A 288 20.99 6.19 4.26
C SER A 288 21.61 5.92 2.87
N GLU A 289 22.17 4.73 2.67
CA GLU A 289 22.69 4.30 1.37
C GLU A 289 21.55 4.07 0.37
N LEU A 290 20.43 3.47 0.81
CA LEU A 290 19.21 3.37 0.00
C LEU A 290 18.71 4.74 -0.47
N ARG A 291 18.59 5.71 0.44
CA ARG A 291 18.19 7.09 0.10
C ARG A 291 19.14 7.69 -0.93
N THR A 292 20.44 7.48 -0.77
CA THR A 292 21.45 7.95 -1.73
C THR A 292 21.30 7.29 -3.11
N ALA A 293 20.95 6.00 -3.16
CA ALA A 293 20.70 5.30 -4.41
C ALA A 293 19.46 5.84 -5.13
N ALA A 294 18.38 6.10 -4.40
CA ALA A 294 17.16 6.71 -4.94
C ALA A 294 17.40 8.17 -5.38
N ASP A 295 18.13 8.96 -4.60
CA ASP A 295 18.41 10.38 -4.85
C ASP A 295 19.56 10.60 -5.86
N GLY A 296 19.37 10.10 -7.08
CA GLY A 296 20.32 10.32 -8.18
C GLY A 296 21.55 9.41 -8.19
N GLY A 297 21.50 8.28 -7.48
CA GLY A 297 22.54 7.25 -7.53
C GLY A 297 22.76 6.69 -8.94
N ASN A 298 23.99 6.24 -9.22
CA ASN A 298 24.36 5.66 -10.52
C ASN A 298 23.78 4.25 -10.73
N GLN A 299 23.34 3.59 -9.66
CA GLN A 299 22.76 2.23 -9.69
C GLN A 299 21.65 2.14 -8.65
N SER A 300 20.67 1.28 -8.91
CA SER A 300 19.65 0.91 -7.92
C SER A 300 20.25 0.03 -6.82
N ALA A 301 19.64 0.05 -5.65
CA ALA A 301 20.11 -0.68 -4.47
C ALA A 301 18.95 -1.35 -3.73
N TYR A 302 19.27 -2.35 -2.90
CA TYR A 302 18.31 -2.98 -2.00
C TYR A 302 18.93 -3.22 -0.63
N MET A 303 18.08 -3.31 0.39
CA MET A 303 18.43 -3.65 1.75
C MET A 303 17.43 -4.67 2.26
N ILE A 304 17.91 -5.72 2.92
CA ILE A 304 17.05 -6.62 3.69
C ILE A 304 16.90 -5.99 5.06
N ALA A 305 15.70 -5.50 5.38
CA ALA A 305 15.42 -4.80 6.62
C ALA A 305 15.24 -5.81 7.75
N ASP A 306 14.34 -6.77 7.54
CA ASP A 306 14.04 -7.82 8.49
C ASP A 306 13.97 -9.15 7.73
N GLY A 307 14.56 -10.18 8.34
CA GLY A 307 14.56 -11.54 7.80
C GLY A 307 14.60 -12.53 8.95
N SER A 308 13.74 -13.54 8.90
CA SER A 308 13.83 -14.66 9.82
C SER A 308 14.51 -15.86 9.15
N ALA A 309 14.80 -16.87 9.95
CA ALA A 309 15.19 -18.20 9.46
C ALA A 309 14.03 -19.20 9.61
N ASP A 310 12.83 -18.71 9.88
CA ASP A 310 11.62 -19.49 10.12
C ASP A 310 10.81 -19.56 8.82
N ALA A 311 10.56 -20.77 8.32
CA ALA A 311 9.89 -21.04 7.03
C ALA A 311 8.47 -20.44 6.84
N ASP A 312 7.91 -19.83 7.88
CA ASP A 312 6.61 -19.15 7.88
C ASP A 312 6.72 -17.63 8.04
N ALA A 313 7.93 -17.08 8.15
CA ALA A 313 8.17 -15.66 8.33
C ALA A 313 8.13 -14.88 7.01
N GLU A 314 8.05 -13.55 7.15
CA GLU A 314 8.14 -12.60 6.06
C GLU A 314 9.56 -12.02 6.00
N THR A 315 10.03 -11.74 4.78
CA THR A 315 11.27 -11.02 4.54
C THR A 315 10.93 -9.63 4.03
N ASP A 316 11.39 -8.61 4.75
CA ASP A 316 11.21 -7.23 4.39
C ASP A 316 12.41 -6.72 3.59
N VAL A 317 12.14 -6.21 2.40
CA VAL A 317 13.13 -5.77 1.42
C VAL A 317 12.79 -4.36 0.98
N TYR A 318 13.71 -3.43 1.19
CA TYR A 318 13.57 -2.04 0.76
C TYR A 318 14.38 -1.83 -0.50
N ILE A 319 13.73 -1.38 -1.57
CA ILE A 319 14.30 -1.33 -2.91
C ILE A 319 14.36 0.13 -3.37
N ALA A 320 15.57 0.66 -3.52
CA ALA A 320 15.82 2.00 -4.04
C ALA A 320 16.01 1.95 -5.56
N LEU A 321 15.10 2.63 -6.26
CA LEU A 321 15.09 2.79 -7.70
C LEU A 321 15.67 4.15 -8.06
N ASN A 322 16.78 4.16 -8.79
CA ASN A 322 17.39 5.40 -9.24
C ASN A 322 16.60 6.02 -10.40
N HIS A 323 16.51 7.37 -10.39
CA HIS A 323 15.82 8.25 -11.34
C HIS A 323 15.26 7.56 -12.60
N PHE A 324 13.93 7.41 -12.65
CA PHE A 324 13.26 6.59 -13.64
C PHE A 324 11.86 7.10 -13.97
N SER A 325 11.35 6.67 -15.12
CA SER A 325 9.92 6.75 -15.45
C SER A 325 9.24 5.39 -15.40
N GLU A 326 10.00 4.31 -15.62
CA GLU A 326 9.57 2.92 -15.43
C GLU A 326 10.80 2.11 -14.99
N ARG A 327 10.62 1.19 -14.05
CA ARG A 327 11.60 0.18 -13.64
C ARG A 327 10.90 -1.14 -13.43
N LYS A 328 11.53 -2.22 -13.86
CA LYS A 328 11.12 -3.58 -13.54
C LYS A 328 12.03 -4.15 -12.46
N VAL A 329 11.46 -4.48 -11.32
CA VAL A 329 12.13 -5.18 -10.22
C VAL A 329 11.82 -6.66 -10.32
N THR A 330 12.85 -7.48 -10.19
CA THR A 330 12.71 -8.94 -10.06
C THR A 330 13.43 -9.37 -8.79
N MET A 331 12.68 -10.03 -7.90
CA MET A 331 13.19 -10.67 -6.69
C MET A 331 13.13 -12.18 -6.87
N GLN A 332 14.22 -12.87 -6.55
CA GLN A 332 14.33 -14.32 -6.68
C GLN A 332 15.25 -14.89 -5.61
N SER A 333 15.06 -16.17 -5.26
CA SER A 333 16.06 -16.89 -4.49
C SER A 333 17.35 -16.96 -5.30
N ALA A 334 18.49 -16.61 -4.72
CA ALA A 334 19.76 -16.82 -5.38
C ALA A 334 19.94 -18.33 -5.55
N ASP A 335 20.13 -18.77 -6.79
CA ASP A 335 20.60 -20.12 -7.05
C ASP A 335 21.97 -20.26 -6.40
N ASN A 336 22.12 -21.19 -5.45
CA ASN A 336 23.44 -21.72 -5.12
C ASN A 336 24.02 -22.23 -6.43
N GLU A 337 24.91 -21.44 -7.04
CA GLU A 337 25.46 -21.72 -8.35
C GLU A 337 25.85 -23.20 -8.41
N SER A 338 25.18 -23.93 -9.31
CA SER A 338 25.55 -25.29 -9.63
C SER A 338 27.03 -25.27 -9.87
N THR A 339 27.78 -25.98 -9.01
CA THR A 339 29.24 -26.05 -9.08
C THR A 339 29.58 -26.40 -10.52
N THR A 340 29.98 -25.42 -11.32
CA THR A 340 30.48 -25.66 -12.66
C THR A 340 31.67 -26.57 -12.41
N THR A 341 31.45 -27.85 -12.68
CA THR A 341 32.50 -28.85 -12.59
C THR A 341 33.46 -28.45 -13.67
N GLU A 342 34.49 -27.69 -13.29
CA GLU A 342 35.71 -27.57 -14.05
C GLU A 342 36.20 -29.00 -14.26
N THR A 343 35.82 -29.57 -15.39
CA THR A 343 36.41 -30.80 -15.87
C THR A 343 37.82 -30.39 -16.27
N ALA A 344 38.72 -30.49 -15.29
CA ALA A 344 40.15 -30.36 -15.46
C ALA A 344 40.57 -31.31 -16.59
N THR A 345 40.69 -30.76 -17.79
CA THR A 345 41.37 -31.43 -18.89
C THR A 345 42.85 -31.23 -18.62
N GLU A 346 43.49 -32.25 -18.06
CA GLU A 346 44.95 -32.35 -17.98
C GLU A 346 45.54 -32.10 -19.38
N SER A 347 46.10 -30.91 -19.57
CA SER A 347 47.06 -30.65 -20.64
C SER A 347 48.40 -30.39 -19.99
N THR A 348 49.22 -31.44 -20.05
CA THR A 348 50.64 -31.43 -19.70
C THR A 348 51.38 -30.43 -20.58
N GLU A 349 51.85 -29.30 -20.04
CA GLU A 349 52.95 -28.56 -20.65
C GLU A 349 53.93 -27.99 -19.60
N THR A 350 55.18 -28.01 -20.03
CA THR A 350 56.43 -28.02 -19.26
C THR A 350 56.83 -26.64 -18.77
N GLU A 351 57.40 -26.59 -17.56
CA GLU A 351 58.05 -25.42 -16.98
C GLU A 351 59.11 -24.81 -17.92
N THR A 352 59.09 -23.49 -18.09
CA THR A 352 60.33 -22.74 -18.37
C THR A 352 60.31 -21.41 -17.62
N ASN A 353 61.15 -21.40 -16.59
CA ASN A 353 61.58 -20.27 -15.77
C ASN A 353 62.43 -19.28 -16.59
N THR A 354 62.14 -17.97 -16.60
CA THR A 354 63.15 -16.91 -16.80
C THR A 354 62.71 -15.56 -16.23
N THR A 355 63.67 -14.93 -15.55
CA THR A 355 63.72 -13.74 -14.71
C THR A 355 63.72 -12.39 -15.45
N ALA A 356 63.11 -11.38 -14.82
CA ALA A 356 63.36 -9.92 -14.76
C ALA A 356 63.65 -9.07 -16.03
N THR A 357 63.08 -7.85 -16.07
CA THR A 357 63.81 -6.57 -15.89
C THR A 357 62.85 -5.36 -15.90
N GLU A 358 63.15 -4.40 -15.01
CA GLU A 358 62.55 -3.07 -14.77
C GLU A 358 62.68 -2.06 -15.93
N SER A 359 62.05 -0.88 -15.71
CA SER A 359 62.30 0.48 -16.23
C SER A 359 61.35 0.95 -17.35
N THR A 360 60.87 2.19 -17.47
CA THR A 360 60.93 3.48 -16.73
C THR A 360 60.05 4.47 -17.54
N ASP A 361 59.14 5.17 -16.85
CA ASP A 361 58.83 6.62 -16.93
C ASP A 361 58.21 7.32 -18.19
N THR A 362 57.47 8.39 -17.85
CA THR A 362 57.28 9.67 -18.56
C THR A 362 56.03 9.96 -19.43
N GLU A 363 55.15 10.78 -18.80
CA GLU A 363 54.45 12.02 -19.25
C GLU A 363 53.27 12.04 -20.25
N THR A 364 52.13 12.50 -19.72
CA THR A 364 51.37 13.73 -20.06
C THR A 364 51.44 14.26 -21.49
N GLU A 365 50.27 14.47 -22.13
CA GLU A 365 49.82 15.79 -22.64
C GLU A 365 48.28 15.84 -22.80
N THR A 366 47.74 16.95 -22.30
CA THR A 366 46.42 17.52 -22.52
C THR A 366 46.20 17.92 -23.97
N ASP A 367 45.00 17.73 -24.51
CA ASP A 367 44.49 18.61 -25.56
C ASP A 367 43.03 19.00 -25.30
N THR A 368 42.86 20.32 -25.23
CA THR A 368 41.59 21.04 -25.20
C THR A 368 41.32 21.50 -26.62
N ASP A 369 40.14 21.24 -27.19
CA ASP A 369 39.59 22.17 -28.16
C ASP A 369 38.07 22.29 -28.06
N SER A 370 37.65 23.55 -28.06
CA SER A 370 36.29 24.03 -27.98
C SER A 370 35.75 24.22 -29.39
N THR A 371 34.52 23.80 -29.66
CA THR A 371 33.70 24.52 -30.65
C THR A 371 32.24 24.57 -30.20
N ALA A 372 31.83 25.78 -29.84
CA ALA A 372 30.45 26.20 -29.73
C ALA A 372 29.86 26.39 -31.13
N THR A 373 28.62 25.94 -31.34
CA THR A 373 27.71 26.56 -32.32
C THR A 373 26.30 26.59 -31.78
N THR A 374 25.79 27.82 -31.65
CA THR A 374 24.42 28.24 -31.38
C THR A 374 23.54 28.03 -32.60
N SER A 375 22.26 27.70 -32.41
CA SER A 375 21.14 28.24 -33.21
C SER A 375 19.81 28.01 -32.48
N ASP A 376 19.18 29.12 -32.09
CA ASP A 376 17.75 29.26 -31.85
C ASP A 376 16.95 28.87 -33.10
N ASP A 377 15.79 28.21 -32.92
CA ASP A 377 14.62 28.54 -33.74
C ASP A 377 13.34 28.43 -32.91
N THR A 378 12.59 29.52 -32.92
CA THR A 378 11.30 29.72 -32.24
C THR A 378 10.23 29.71 -33.32
N SER A 379 9.16 28.93 -33.16
CA SER A 379 7.89 29.24 -33.80
C SER A 379 6.72 28.61 -33.06
N ALA A 380 5.88 29.49 -32.51
CA ALA A 380 4.55 29.25 -32.01
C ALA A 380 3.51 29.77 -33.02
N THR A 381 2.40 29.06 -33.21
CA THR A 381 1.01 29.57 -33.45
C THR A 381 0.07 28.35 -33.53
N GLU A 382 -0.86 28.14 -32.58
CA GLU A 382 -2.29 28.54 -32.58
C GLU A 382 -3.09 28.08 -33.82
N ASN A 383 -4.35 27.63 -33.81
CA ASN A 383 -5.39 27.27 -32.84
C ASN A 383 -6.57 26.67 -33.70
N GLU A 384 -7.55 26.07 -33.02
CA GLU A 384 -8.99 25.94 -33.37
C GLU A 384 -9.59 24.55 -33.71
N SER A 385 -10.34 24.07 -32.71
CA SER A 385 -11.75 23.63 -32.73
C SER A 385 -12.21 22.48 -33.63
N ALA A 386 -12.81 21.44 -33.00
CA ALA A 386 -14.26 21.23 -33.04
C ALA A 386 -14.72 20.11 -32.07
N THR A 387 -15.80 20.42 -31.36
CA THR A 387 -16.63 19.55 -30.53
C THR A 387 -17.39 18.53 -31.38
N GLU A 388 -17.48 17.25 -30.98
CA GLU A 388 -18.68 16.44 -31.18
C GLU A 388 -18.86 15.36 -30.10
N HIS A 389 -20.14 15.16 -29.80
CA HIS A 389 -20.77 14.33 -28.80
C HIS A 389 -20.75 12.85 -29.25
N GLY A 390 -20.40 11.93 -28.35
CA GLY A 390 -20.48 10.49 -28.60
C GLY A 390 -20.69 9.74 -27.30
N SER A 391 -21.95 9.60 -26.91
CA SER A 391 -22.38 8.70 -25.85
C SER A 391 -22.21 7.26 -26.33
N GLU A 392 -21.30 6.49 -25.73
CA GLU A 392 -21.23 5.05 -25.92
C GLU A 392 -21.29 4.36 -24.56
N THR A 393 -22.45 3.75 -24.32
CA THR A 393 -22.69 2.72 -23.33
C THR A 393 -21.86 1.48 -23.69
N THR A 394 -20.86 1.13 -22.87
CA THR A 394 -20.28 -0.22 -22.87
C THR A 394 -20.85 -0.99 -21.68
N GLU A 395 -21.92 -1.73 -21.95
CA GLU A 395 -22.23 -2.92 -21.17
C GLU A 395 -21.19 -4.00 -21.47
N SER A 396 -20.93 -4.83 -20.45
CA SER A 396 -20.41 -6.20 -20.55
C SER A 396 -18.94 -6.38 -20.92
N SER A 397 -18.13 -6.65 -19.90
CA SER A 397 -17.32 -7.87 -19.86
C SER A 397 -16.82 -8.15 -18.44
N THR A 398 -17.58 -8.94 -17.69
CA THR A 398 -17.09 -9.67 -16.51
C THR A 398 -16.04 -10.69 -16.95
N PRO A 399 -14.78 -10.63 -16.45
CA PRO A 399 -13.86 -11.74 -16.55
C PRO A 399 -14.03 -12.63 -15.31
N GLY A 400 -14.36 -13.90 -15.55
CA GLY A 400 -13.91 -14.99 -14.67
C GLY A 400 -14.88 -15.54 -13.64
N PHE A 401 -16.00 -16.15 -14.05
CA PHE A 401 -16.49 -17.34 -13.33
C PHE A 401 -16.73 -18.48 -14.32
N GLY A 402 -15.83 -19.46 -14.24
CA GLY A 402 -15.96 -20.73 -14.91
C GLY A 402 -17.13 -21.55 -14.35
N VAL A 403 -18.21 -21.57 -15.13
CA VAL A 403 -19.08 -22.72 -15.42
C VAL A 403 -19.62 -23.54 -14.24
N THR A 404 -20.92 -23.36 -13.93
CA THR A 404 -21.86 -24.48 -14.09
C THR A 404 -23.22 -24.00 -14.59
N ALA A 405 -23.60 -24.54 -15.73
CA ALA A 405 -24.90 -24.39 -16.34
C ALA A 405 -25.96 -25.24 -15.62
N ALA A 406 -27.12 -24.65 -15.33
CA ALA A 406 -28.40 -25.35 -15.33
C ALA A 406 -29.54 -24.37 -15.63
N LEU A 407 -29.67 -24.01 -16.91
CA LEU A 407 -30.91 -23.51 -17.50
C LEU A 407 -31.93 -24.66 -17.54
N VAL A 408 -32.99 -24.58 -16.74
CA VAL A 408 -34.29 -25.18 -17.10
C VAL A 408 -35.36 -24.11 -16.91
N ALA A 409 -35.57 -23.33 -17.96
CA ALA A 409 -36.82 -22.63 -18.20
C ALA A 409 -37.78 -23.61 -18.89
N LEU A 410 -38.93 -23.89 -18.30
CA LEU A 410 -40.09 -24.40 -19.02
C LEU A 410 -41.31 -23.56 -18.68
N ALA A 411 -41.76 -22.83 -19.70
CA ALA A 411 -42.94 -22.00 -19.72
C ALA A 411 -44.22 -22.82 -19.46
N GLY A 412 -45.21 -22.14 -18.90
CA GLY A 412 -46.40 -22.75 -18.30
C GLY A 412 -47.43 -23.35 -19.24
N SER A 413 -48.45 -23.96 -18.64
CA SER A 413 -49.86 -23.84 -19.02
C SER A 413 -50.76 -24.70 -18.11
N ALA A 414 -52.01 -24.22 -17.99
CA ALA A 414 -53.23 -24.98 -17.69
C ALA A 414 -53.58 -25.32 -16.21
N LEU A 415 -54.42 -24.45 -15.63
CA LEU A 415 -55.82 -24.75 -15.29
C LEU A 415 -56.27 -26.23 -15.36
N LEU A 416 -56.91 -26.67 -14.27
CA LEU A 416 -58.05 -27.60 -14.13
C LEU A 416 -57.85 -28.95 -13.42
N ILE A 417 -58.85 -29.22 -12.55
CA ILE A 417 -59.33 -30.50 -12.00
C ILE A 417 -58.61 -30.96 -10.72
N ALA A 418 -59.10 -30.62 -9.53
CA ALA A 418 -60.25 -31.23 -8.82
C ALA A 418 -60.04 -32.68 -8.34
N ARG A 419 -60.18 -32.82 -7.01
CA ARG A 419 -60.85 -33.90 -6.27
C ARG A 419 -60.13 -35.23 -6.04
N ARG A 420 -60.19 -35.62 -4.75
CA ARG A 420 -60.04 -36.96 -4.12
C ARG A 420 -58.57 -37.34 -3.85
N GLN A 421 -58.17 -37.70 -2.64
CA GLN A 421 -58.90 -38.31 -1.51
C GLN A 421 -58.58 -37.64 -0.18
#